data_AF-A0A2N1SH93-F1
#
_entry.id   AF-A0A2N1SH93-F1
#
_cell.length_a   1.000
_cell.length_b   1.000
_cell.length_c   1.000
_cell.angle_alpha   90.00
_cell.angle_beta   90.00
_cell.angle_gamma   90.00
#
_symmetry.space_group_name_H-M   'P 1'
#
loop_
_entity.id
_entity.type
_entity.pdbx_description
1 polymer ?
#
loop_
_entity_poly.entity_id
_entity_poly.type
_entity_poly.pdbx_seq_one_letter_code
_entity_poly.pdbx_strand_id
1 'polypeptide(L)' 'MELPVYFFSGAFDMTCAYEVSEEYYQVLDAPLKGFYSFGNSAHSPMFEEPEKVCSILMADVLQNKTNMADR' A
#
# COMPACT_ATOMS: atom_id res chain seq x y z
N MET A 1 -8.10 14.85 4.62
CA MET A 1 -8.31 13.93 5.79
C MET A 1 -7.18 14.17 6.80
N GLU A 2 -7.32 13.84 8.08
CA GLU A 2 -6.27 14.13 9.10
C GLU A 2 -5.39 12.93 9.50
N LEU A 3 -5.59 11.76 8.88
CA LEU A 3 -4.89 10.52 9.22
C LEU A 3 -3.91 10.09 8.11
N PRO A 4 -2.77 9.47 8.46
CA PRO A 4 -1.89 8.87 7.48
C PRO A 4 -2.55 7.64 6.83
N VAL A 5 -2.26 7.39 5.54
CA VAL A 5 -2.88 6.30 4.75
C VAL A 5 -1.83 5.45 4.06
N TYR A 6 -2.02 4.14 4.10
CA TYR A 6 -1.11 3.17 3.49
C TYR A 6 -1.92 2.16 2.68
N PHE A 7 -1.70 2.09 1.37
CA PHE A 7 -2.36 1.13 0.48
C PHE A 7 -1.43 -0.03 0.19
N PHE A 8 -1.85 -1.25 0.50
CA PHE A 8 -1.14 -2.46 0.08
C PHE A 8 -1.96 -3.12 -1.02
N SER A 9 -1.48 -3.04 -2.26
CA SER A 9 -2.24 -3.50 -3.43
C SER A 9 -1.46 -4.57 -4.18
N GLY A 10 -2.10 -5.72 -4.40
CA GLY A 10 -1.55 -6.78 -5.23
C GLY A 10 -1.77 -6.50 -6.70
N ALA A 11 -0.73 -6.68 -7.52
CA ALA A 11 -0.78 -6.41 -8.96
C ALA A 11 -1.77 -7.33 -9.71
N PHE A 12 -2.18 -8.45 -9.10
CA PHE A 12 -3.10 -9.42 -9.71
C PHE A 12 -4.48 -9.46 -9.04
N ASP A 13 -4.81 -8.47 -8.21
CA ASP A 13 -6.14 -8.41 -7.57
C ASP A 13 -7.23 -8.05 -8.59
N MET A 14 -8.09 -9.02 -8.89
CA MET A 14 -9.23 -8.83 -9.80
C MET A 14 -10.53 -8.43 -9.09
N THR A 15 -10.50 -8.35 -7.76
CA THR A 15 -11.66 -8.02 -6.91
C THR A 15 -11.61 -6.59 -6.40
N CYS A 16 -10.43 -6.12 -6.04
CA CYS A 16 -10.11 -4.72 -5.77
C CYS A 16 -8.99 -4.32 -6.72
N ALA A 17 -9.38 -3.96 -7.95
CA ALA A 17 -8.45 -3.70 -9.04
C ALA A 17 -7.34 -2.72 -8.63
N TYR A 18 -6.11 -3.08 -8.99
CA TYR A 18 -4.91 -2.31 -8.72
C TYR A 18 -5.05 -0.88 -9.27
N GLU A 19 -5.47 -0.75 -10.53
CA GLU A 19 -5.55 0.53 -11.23
C GLU A 19 -6.55 1.48 -10.56
N VAL A 20 -7.71 0.96 -10.16
CA VAL A 20 -8.74 1.75 -9.46
C VAL A 20 -8.24 2.21 -8.09
N SER A 21 -7.49 1.33 -7.39
CA SER A 21 -6.90 1.66 -6.10
C SER A 21 -5.84 2.75 -6.23
N GLU A 22 -5.01 2.69 -7.27
CA GLU A 22 -3.99 3.69 -7.60
C GLU A 22 -4.62 5.03 -8.02
N GLU A 23 -5.65 5.02 -8.87
CA GLU A 23 -6.39 6.22 -9.26
C GLU A 23 -6.99 6.94 -8.04
N TYR A 24 -7.62 6.17 -7.14
CA TYR A 24 -8.16 6.74 -5.90
C TYR A 24 -7.06 7.28 -4.99
N TYR A 25 -5.94 6.57 -4.88
CA TYR A 25 -4.77 7.04 -4.13
C TYR A 25 -4.28 8.40 -4.62
N GLN A 26 -4.25 8.66 -5.93
CA GLN A 26 -3.81 9.94 -6.47
C GLN A 26 -4.67 11.11 -5.99
N VAL A 27 -5.99 10.95 -5.97
CA VAL A 27 -6.93 12.02 -5.57
C VAL A 27 -7.15 12.13 -4.06
N LEU A 28 -6.74 11.13 -3.28
CA LEU A 28 -6.93 11.10 -1.84
C LEU A 28 -6.09 12.19 -1.14
N ASP A 29 -6.75 13.04 -0.34
CA ASP A 29 -6.08 14.03 0.50
C ASP A 29 -5.79 13.49 1.91
N ALA A 30 -4.51 13.36 2.25
CA ALA A 30 -4.03 12.90 3.54
C ALA A 30 -2.68 13.57 3.89
N PRO A 31 -2.38 13.80 5.19
CA PRO A 31 -1.13 14.42 5.63
C PRO A 31 0.11 13.59 5.26
N LEU A 32 -0.06 12.28 5.10
CA LEU A 32 0.93 11.33 4.65
C LEU A 32 0.17 10.20 3.95
N LYS A 33 0.57 9.85 2.73
CA LYS A 33 0.02 8.69 2.03
C LYS A 33 1.12 7.93 1.31
N GLY A 34 1.04 6.60 1.34
CA GLY A 34 1.95 5.70 0.62
C GLY A 34 1.16 4.61 -0.09
N PHE A 35 1.53 4.35 -1.34
CA PHE A 35 1.03 3.22 -2.10
C PHE A 35 2.15 2.18 -2.23
N TYR A 36 1.83 0.92 -1.99
CA TYR A 36 2.80 -0.17 -1.97
C TYR A 36 2.31 -1.29 -2.89
N SER A 37 3.02 -1.47 -3.99
CA SER A 37 2.73 -2.48 -5.00
C SER A 37 3.32 -3.83 -4.63
N PHE A 38 2.49 -4.86 -4.69
CA PHE A 38 2.86 -6.25 -4.46
C PHE A 38 2.80 -7.03 -5.78
N GLY A 39 3.94 -7.04 -6.48
CA GLY A 39 4.07 -7.62 -7.81
C GLY A 39 3.95 -9.15 -7.86
N ASN A 40 3.91 -9.84 -6.72
CA ASN A 40 3.69 -11.28 -6.65
C ASN A 40 2.43 -11.63 -5.84
N SER A 41 1.53 -10.67 -5.63
CA SER A 41 0.30 -10.86 -4.84
C SER A 41 -0.97 -10.51 -5.62
N ALA A 42 -2.07 -11.15 -5.23
CA ALA A 42 -3.43 -10.77 -5.60
C ALA A 42 -4.12 -10.07 -4.41
N HIS A 43 -5.27 -10.57 -3.96
CA HIS A 43 -6.13 -9.87 -3.01
C HIS A 43 -5.58 -9.77 -1.58
N SER A 44 -4.60 -10.59 -1.20
CA SER A 44 -4.13 -10.60 0.18
C SER A 44 -2.60 -10.58 0.29
N PRO A 45 -1.97 -9.43 -0.04
CA PRO A 45 -0.51 -9.28 0.05
C PRO A 45 0.09 -9.63 1.41
N MET A 46 -0.67 -9.45 2.49
CA MET A 46 -0.26 -9.83 3.85
C MET A 46 -0.10 -11.34 4.09
N PHE A 47 -0.76 -12.18 3.29
CA PHE A 47 -0.59 -13.63 3.34
C PHE A 47 0.36 -14.14 2.25
N GLU A 48 0.41 -13.45 1.11
CA GLU A 48 1.17 -13.86 -0.07
C GLU A 48 2.64 -13.40 0.00
N GLU A 49 2.90 -12.19 0.50
CA GLU A 49 4.24 -11.60 0.71
C GLU A 49 4.41 -11.06 2.15
N PRO A 50 4.28 -11.91 3.20
CA PRO A 50 4.21 -11.48 4.59
C PRO A 50 5.48 -10.77 5.07
N GLU A 51 6.67 -11.16 4.61
CA GLU A 51 7.93 -10.52 4.99
C GLU A 51 8.01 -9.08 4.49
N LYS A 52 7.51 -8.84 3.27
CA LYS A 52 7.47 -7.49 2.68
C LYS A 52 6.46 -6.62 3.42
N VAL A 53 5.28 -7.15 3.73
CA VAL A 53 4.29 -6.46 4.56
C VAL A 53 4.87 -6.11 5.93
N CYS A 54 5.50 -7.05 6.63
CA CYS A 54 6.12 -6.80 7.93
C CYS A 54 7.20 -5.71 7.85
N SER A 55 8.02 -5.74 6.80
CA SER A 55 9.08 -4.73 6.59
C SER A 55 8.49 -3.33 6.43
N ILE A 56 7.43 -3.18 5.62
CA ILE A 56 6.73 -1.90 5.43
C ILE A 56 6.07 -1.45 6.75
N LEU A 57 5.41 -2.35 7.47
CA LEU A 57 4.80 -2.02 8.76
C LEU A 57 5.84 -1.48 9.75
N MET A 58 7.01 -2.10 9.83
CA MET A 58 8.07 -1.70 10.76
C MET A 58 8.80 -0.42 10.36
N ALA A 59 9.13 -0.25 9.08
CA ALA A 59 9.95 0.86 8.59
C ALA A 59 9.14 2.14 8.34
N ASP A 60 7.89 1.98 7.89
CA ASP A 60 7.06 3.08 7.39
C ASP A 60 5.86 3.31 8.32
N VAL A 61 4.98 2.33 8.49
CA VAL A 61 3.70 2.53 9.22
C VAL A 61 3.94 2.90 10.69
N LEU A 62 4.74 2.11 11.42
CA LEU A 62 5.05 2.37 12.84
C LEU A 62 5.89 3.63 13.05
N GLN A 63 6.61 4.08 12.02
CA GLN A 63 7.46 5.28 12.07
C GLN A 63 6.76 6.52 11.52
N ASN A 64 5.53 6.38 11.04
CA ASN A 64 4.78 7.41 10.33
C ASN A 64 5.57 8.03 9.16
N LYS A 65 6.11 7.16 8.28
CA LYS A 65 6.91 7.50 7.09
C LYS A 65 6.45 6.67 5.90
N THR A 66 6.90 7.02 4.70
CA THR A 66 6.58 6.32 3.44
C THR A 66 7.83 6.09 2.58
N ASN A 67 8.95 5.68 3.21
CA ASN A 67 10.23 5.55 2.51
C ASN A 67 10.26 4.37 1.54
N MET A 68 9.44 3.35 1.78
CA MET A 68 9.33 2.15 0.97
C MET A 68 8.14 2.19 0.01
N ALA A 69 7.38 3.29 -0.01
CA ALA A 69 6.27 3.46 -0.93
C ALA A 69 6.76 3.62 -2.37
N ASP A 70 5.88 3.32 -3.32
CA ASP A 70 6.10 3.54 -4.74
C ASP A 70 6.31 5.05 -5.02
N ARG A 71 7.16 5.36 -6.01
CA ARG A 71 7.57 6.73 -6.34
C ARG A 71 6.70 7.39 -7.39
#